data_AF-A0A7H8GHB8-F1
#
_entry.id   AF-A0A7H8GHB8-F1
#
_cell.length_a   1.000
_cell.length_b   1.000
_cell.length_c   1.000
_cell.angle_alpha   90.00
_cell.angle_beta   90.00
_cell.angle_gamma   90.00
#
_symmetry.space_group_name_H-M   'P 1'
#
loop_
_entity.id
_entity.type
_entity.pdbx_description
1 polymer ?
#
loop_
_entity_poly.entity_id
_entity_poly.type
_entity_poly.pdbx_seq_one_letter_code
_entity_poly.pdbx_strand_id
1 'polypeptide(L)'
;MKFDLAYCLSLDDKLSIYDVRDLNFDETVAFDSAKEHFQCPNDACRSAFEICNELGTFNAKNVNYVRTPHFKNLPTTQHVAGCPYVSLKASALGVETADGEADDGREEHFPSELLLTRREYVRKPVVPAGAADVLRDEPVRVATDTGKESASRESAPDKTSVFAHPVECFVSNFADKELLKRMPLKVGEHTAPYSSFFKKIEYLTDNKGLIYWGRIKKIEDFHSASFRIDFEDKVWFKKPEDSKKKPYPVSVYLNKKLIDNYRKRKAFLEEIKHAVDSDKALFCFFYGVTPELKQVPGKKNPEKPFEVFNANIENLDHFIIREAPGLE
;
A
#
# COMPACT_ATOMS: atom_id res chain seq x y z
N MET A 1 1.58 18.09 10.76
CA MET A 1 1.30 16.79 11.41
C MET A 1 0.90 15.79 10.35
N LYS A 2 1.41 14.56 10.44
CA LYS A 2 1.07 13.46 9.54
C LYS A 2 0.14 12.49 10.27
N PHE A 3 -0.83 11.94 9.56
CA PHE A 3 -1.72 10.90 10.06
C PHE A 3 -1.81 9.81 9.01
N ASP A 4 -1.79 8.56 9.44
CA ASP A 4 -1.92 7.44 8.52
C ASP A 4 -3.37 6.98 8.37
N LEU A 5 -4.23 7.40 9.31
CA LEU A 5 -5.66 7.18 9.31
C LEU A 5 -6.44 8.50 9.27
N ALA A 6 -7.57 8.49 8.59
CA ALA A 6 -8.60 9.54 8.69
C ALA A 6 -10.00 8.92 8.62
N TYR A 7 -10.97 9.60 9.23
CA TYR A 7 -12.38 9.25 9.07
C TYR A 7 -12.91 9.86 7.76
N CYS A 8 -13.46 9.05 6.87
CA CYS A 8 -14.06 9.50 5.62
C CYS A 8 -15.58 9.64 5.77
N LEU A 9 -16.11 10.87 5.62
CA LEU A 9 -17.53 11.14 5.87
C LEU A 9 -18.47 10.38 4.91
N SER A 10 -18.12 10.27 3.63
CA SER A 10 -18.98 9.64 2.63
C SER A 10 -19.04 8.11 2.73
N LEU A 11 -18.01 7.51 3.32
CA LEU A 11 -17.92 6.07 3.56
C LEU A 11 -18.28 5.69 4.99
N ASP A 12 -18.42 6.67 5.89
CA ASP A 12 -18.71 6.49 7.32
C ASP A 12 -17.72 5.51 7.99
N ASP A 13 -16.45 5.57 7.58
CA ASP A 13 -15.44 4.57 7.93
C ASP A 13 -14.06 5.23 8.12
N LYS A 14 -13.19 4.58 8.91
CA LYS A 14 -11.79 4.99 9.09
C LYS A 14 -10.97 4.33 7.99
N LEU A 15 -10.27 5.15 7.22
CA LEU A 15 -9.46 4.74 6.09
C LEU A 15 -8.00 5.05 6.37
N SER A 16 -7.13 4.13 5.99
CA SER A 16 -5.72 4.46 5.82
C SER A 16 -5.51 5.31 4.57
N ILE A 17 -4.40 6.03 4.51
CA ILE A 17 -4.03 6.74 3.27
C ILE A 17 -3.85 5.76 2.10
N TYR A 18 -3.45 4.52 2.38
CA TYR A 18 -3.34 3.45 1.40
C TYR A 18 -4.70 2.98 0.88
N ASP A 19 -5.72 2.93 1.74
CA ASP A 19 -7.11 2.68 1.34
C ASP A 19 -7.63 3.79 0.42
N VAL A 20 -7.35 5.05 0.76
CA VAL A 20 -7.72 6.20 -0.07
C VAL A 20 -7.02 6.15 -1.43
N ARG A 21 -5.74 5.75 -1.47
CA ARG A 21 -5.02 5.51 -2.73
C ARG A 21 -5.63 4.37 -3.53
N ASP A 22 -5.91 3.22 -2.90
CA ASP A 22 -6.54 2.07 -3.55
C ASP A 22 -7.86 2.50 -4.23
N LEU A 23 -8.69 3.27 -3.53
CA LEU A 23 -9.95 3.82 -4.02
C LEU A 23 -9.78 4.86 -5.14
N ASN A 24 -8.81 5.78 -5.03
CA ASN A 24 -8.57 6.80 -6.06
C ASN A 24 -8.16 6.20 -7.41
N PHE A 25 -7.41 5.09 -7.39
CA PHE A 25 -6.90 4.45 -8.60
C PHE A 25 -7.78 3.31 -9.10
N ASP A 26 -8.78 2.91 -8.34
CA ASP A 26 -9.72 1.89 -8.76
C ASP A 26 -10.77 2.49 -9.72
N GLU A 27 -10.67 2.11 -10.99
CA GLU A 27 -11.54 2.57 -12.07
C GLU A 27 -12.96 1.97 -12.00
N THR A 28 -13.20 1.00 -11.13
CA THR A 28 -14.52 0.37 -10.92
C THR A 28 -15.37 1.09 -9.87
N VAL A 29 -14.79 2.07 -9.15
CA VAL A 29 -15.49 2.86 -8.13
C VAL A 29 -15.40 4.35 -8.45
N ALA A 30 -16.50 5.07 -8.24
CA ALA A 30 -16.53 6.52 -8.42
C ALA A 30 -16.04 7.23 -7.15
N PHE A 31 -14.74 7.18 -6.86
CA PHE A 31 -14.12 7.82 -5.69
C PHE A 31 -13.07 8.84 -6.13
N ASP A 32 -13.06 10.02 -5.50
CA ASP A 32 -12.06 11.05 -5.73
C ASP A 32 -11.76 11.80 -4.44
N SER A 33 -10.65 11.46 -3.79
CA SER A 33 -10.23 12.06 -2.52
C SER A 33 -10.14 13.59 -2.51
N ALA A 34 -10.08 14.26 -3.67
CA ALA A 34 -10.15 15.72 -3.75
C ALA A 34 -11.56 16.29 -3.50
N LYS A 35 -12.59 15.44 -3.59
CA LYS A 35 -14.01 15.75 -3.36
C LYS A 35 -14.57 15.10 -2.11
N GLU A 36 -13.76 14.29 -1.42
CA GLU A 36 -14.14 13.63 -0.19
C GLU A 36 -13.72 14.47 1.02
N HIS A 37 -14.45 14.32 2.12
CA HIS A 37 -14.16 15.01 3.37
C HIS A 37 -13.56 14.02 4.37
N PHE A 38 -12.35 14.34 4.84
CA PHE A 38 -11.63 13.54 5.82
C PHE A 38 -11.55 14.28 7.13
N GLN A 39 -11.72 13.58 8.24
CA GLN A 39 -11.66 14.12 9.60
C GLN A 39 -10.71 13.31 10.48
N CYS A 40 -10.37 13.83 11.66
CA CYS A 40 -9.56 13.11 12.63
C CYS A 40 -10.20 11.75 12.99
N PRO A 41 -9.41 10.66 13.08
CA PRO A 41 -9.94 9.36 13.48
C PRO A 41 -10.45 9.31 14.93
N ASN A 42 -10.10 10.29 15.76
CA ASN A 42 -10.59 10.39 17.13
C ASN A 42 -12.04 10.88 17.16
N ASP A 43 -12.93 10.04 17.69
CA ASP A 43 -14.37 10.31 17.76
C ASP A 43 -14.66 11.56 18.61
N ALA A 44 -13.88 11.80 19.67
CA ALA A 44 -14.02 13.01 20.49
C ALA A 44 -13.70 14.30 19.71
N CYS A 45 -12.71 14.27 18.80
CA CYS A 45 -12.43 15.41 17.91
C CYS A 45 -13.60 15.67 16.95
N ARG A 46 -14.15 14.61 16.36
CA ARG A 46 -15.26 14.73 15.40
C ARG A 46 -16.53 15.25 16.07
N SER A 47 -16.87 14.76 17.25
CA SER A 47 -18.04 15.23 18.00
C SER A 47 -17.91 16.66 18.51
N ALA A 48 -16.69 17.12 18.83
CA ALA A 48 -16.47 18.46 19.38
C ALA A 48 -16.44 19.57 18.32
N PHE A 49 -15.96 19.26 17.11
CA PHE A 49 -15.65 20.27 16.09
C PHE A 49 -16.32 20.03 14.74
N GLU A 50 -16.98 18.88 14.53
CA GLU A 50 -17.66 18.50 13.29
C GLU A 50 -16.84 18.87 12.04
N ILE A 51 -17.35 19.78 11.20
CA ILE A 51 -16.71 20.25 9.96
C ILE A 51 -15.39 21.01 10.17
N CYS A 52 -15.11 21.51 11.37
CA CYS A 52 -13.85 22.21 11.69
C CYS A 52 -12.70 21.24 12.03
N ASN A 53 -12.91 19.92 11.89
CA ASN A 53 -11.91 18.88 12.13
C ASN A 53 -11.36 18.26 10.82
N GLU A 54 -11.41 18.99 9.71
CA GLU A 54 -11.00 18.47 8.40
C GLU A 54 -9.49 18.21 8.27
N LEU A 55 -9.14 17.17 7.51
CA LEU A 55 -7.78 16.80 7.12
C LEU A 55 -7.63 16.85 5.60
N GLY A 56 -6.46 17.29 5.13
CA GLY A 56 -6.06 17.19 3.73
C GLY A 56 -5.32 15.88 3.45
N THR A 57 -5.27 15.47 2.18
CA THR A 57 -4.43 14.36 1.74
C THR A 57 -3.11 14.87 1.12
N PHE A 58 -2.04 14.11 1.29
CA PHE A 58 -0.77 14.33 0.60
C PHE A 58 -0.41 13.09 -0.21
N ASN A 59 -0.04 13.30 -1.49
CA ASN A 59 0.29 12.23 -2.44
C ASN A 59 -0.80 11.15 -2.64
N ALA A 60 -2.04 11.30 -2.19
CA ALA A 60 -3.09 10.28 -2.34
C ALA A 60 -3.48 9.94 -3.79
N LYS A 61 -3.15 10.81 -4.75
CA LYS A 61 -3.42 10.63 -6.18
C LYS A 61 -2.15 10.57 -7.03
N ASN A 62 -0.98 10.69 -6.43
CA ASN A 62 0.30 10.66 -7.15
C ASN A 62 0.71 9.21 -7.41
N VAL A 63 0.79 8.79 -8.67
CA VAL A 63 1.18 7.41 -9.03
C VAL A 63 2.61 7.14 -8.59
N ASN A 64 3.55 8.00 -8.98
CA ASN A 64 5.00 7.84 -8.78
C ASN A 64 5.51 8.73 -7.62
N TYR A 65 4.91 8.58 -6.44
CA TYR A 65 5.29 9.37 -5.28
C TYR A 65 6.63 8.92 -4.69
N VAL A 66 7.48 9.88 -4.34
CA VAL A 66 8.74 9.62 -3.60
C VAL A 66 8.49 9.67 -2.09
N ARG A 67 7.76 10.71 -1.64
CA ARG A 67 7.42 10.91 -0.22
C ARG A 67 6.16 10.14 0.15
N THR A 68 6.19 9.47 1.30
CA THR A 68 5.09 8.66 1.82
C THR A 68 3.77 9.44 1.86
N PRO A 69 2.68 8.90 1.29
CA PRO A 69 1.34 9.47 1.35
C PRO A 69 0.93 9.52 2.82
N HIS A 70 0.24 10.59 3.20
CA HIS A 70 -0.33 10.71 4.54
C HIS A 70 -1.50 11.70 4.49
N PHE A 71 -2.30 11.72 5.54
CA PHE A 71 -3.18 12.85 5.81
C PHE A 71 -2.43 13.92 6.61
N LYS A 72 -2.87 15.16 6.48
CA LYS A 72 -2.31 16.29 7.22
C LYS A 72 -3.39 17.22 7.72
N ASN A 73 -3.11 17.93 8.81
CA ASN A 73 -3.97 19.02 9.25
C ASN A 73 -4.05 20.09 8.14
N LEU A 74 -5.25 20.63 7.96
CA LEU A 74 -5.48 21.91 7.34
C LEU A 74 -5.24 23.04 8.37
N PRO A 75 -5.05 24.30 7.93
CA PRO A 75 -4.84 25.42 8.84
C PRO A 75 -5.97 25.60 9.87
N THR A 76 -7.18 25.18 9.52
CA THR A 76 -8.39 25.30 10.35
C THR A 76 -8.65 24.07 11.23
N THR A 77 -7.85 23.00 11.13
CA THR A 77 -8.12 21.75 11.85
C THR A 77 -7.99 21.94 13.36
N GLN A 78 -9.07 21.69 14.08
CA GLN A 78 -9.10 21.69 15.55
C GLN A 78 -9.08 20.28 16.11
N HIS A 79 -8.43 20.10 17.26
CA HIS A 79 -8.37 18.83 17.98
C HIS A 79 -8.65 19.04 19.46
N VAL A 80 -9.26 18.05 20.12
CA VAL A 80 -9.45 18.11 21.58
C VAL A 80 -8.10 17.98 22.28
N ALA A 81 -7.98 18.58 23.47
CA ALA A 81 -6.80 18.42 24.30
C ALA A 81 -6.52 16.93 24.57
N GLY A 82 -5.26 16.51 24.37
CA GLY A 82 -4.87 15.10 24.54
C GLY A 82 -5.30 14.17 23.40
N CYS A 83 -5.69 14.68 22.23
CA CYS A 83 -5.95 13.83 21.06
C CYS A 83 -4.73 12.93 20.79
N PRO A 84 -4.88 11.59 20.75
CA PRO A 84 -3.75 10.67 20.60
C PRO A 84 -3.01 10.91 19.28
N TYR A 85 -3.73 11.22 18.21
CA TYR A 85 -3.16 11.48 16.89
C TYR A 85 -2.37 12.79 16.78
N VAL A 86 -2.53 13.72 17.75
CA VAL A 86 -1.75 14.96 17.83
C VAL A 86 -0.62 14.83 18.87
N SER A 87 -0.91 14.12 19.96
CA SER A 87 0.00 14.01 21.11
C SER A 87 1.18 13.06 20.85
N LEU A 88 1.05 12.13 19.91
CA LEU A 88 2.10 11.17 19.55
C LEU A 88 3.40 11.83 19.06
N LYS A 89 3.36 13.05 18.48
CA LYS A 89 4.58 13.81 18.13
C LYS A 89 5.04 14.83 19.17
N ALA A 90 4.15 15.35 20.03
CA ALA A 90 4.53 16.27 21.10
C ALA A 90 5.46 15.61 22.14
N SER A 91 5.32 14.30 22.36
CA SER A 91 6.17 13.54 23.27
C SER A 91 7.47 13.02 22.65
N ALA A 92 7.66 13.11 21.33
CA ALA A 92 8.81 12.51 20.64
C ALA A 92 9.90 13.51 20.24
N LEU A 93 9.59 14.79 19.99
CA LEU A 93 10.58 15.80 19.62
C LEU A 93 10.20 17.17 20.16
N GLY A 94 10.85 17.58 21.25
CA GLY A 94 10.83 18.96 21.75
C GLY A 94 11.66 19.90 20.86
N VAL A 95 11.36 19.99 19.57
CA VAL A 95 11.92 20.98 18.65
C VAL A 95 10.85 21.39 17.65
N GLU A 96 10.19 22.52 17.91
CA GLU A 96 9.53 23.30 16.87
C GLU A 96 10.62 23.90 15.98
N THR A 97 10.67 23.49 14.70
CA THR A 97 11.37 24.29 13.68
C THR A 97 10.32 24.89 12.76
N ALA A 98 10.23 26.21 12.82
CA ALA A 98 9.68 27.01 11.73
C ALA A 98 10.63 26.89 10.52
N ASP A 99 10.05 26.78 9.34
CA ASP A 99 10.67 26.72 8.02
C ASP A 99 11.34 25.39 7.60
N GLY A 100 10.67 24.71 6.67
CA GLY A 100 11.24 23.64 5.84
C GLY A 100 10.93 22.22 6.31
N GLU A 101 9.73 21.72 5.98
CA GLU A 101 9.35 20.30 6.16
C GLU A 101 10.23 19.37 5.30
N ALA A 102 11.43 19.09 5.78
CA ALA A 102 12.16 17.85 5.55
C ALA A 102 11.67 16.79 6.57
N ASP A 103 10.35 16.60 6.65
CA ASP A 103 9.79 15.48 7.41
C ASP A 103 9.77 14.27 6.47
N ASP A 104 10.91 13.58 6.39
CA ASP A 104 11.07 12.21 5.86
C ASP A 104 10.63 11.18 6.92
N GLY A 105 9.57 11.52 7.68
CA GLY A 105 9.03 10.70 8.75
C GLY A 105 8.79 9.29 8.26
N ARG A 106 9.52 8.36 8.87
CA ARG A 106 9.43 6.92 8.64
C ARG A 106 7.98 6.47 8.85
N GLU A 107 7.59 5.43 8.14
CA GLU A 107 6.28 4.81 8.35
C GLU A 107 6.27 4.12 9.72
N GLU A 108 5.34 4.52 10.60
CA GLU A 108 5.28 4.05 11.99
C GLU A 108 4.09 3.12 12.22
N HIS A 109 3.12 3.10 11.30
CA HIS A 109 1.89 2.32 11.44
C HIS A 109 1.98 0.98 10.70
N PHE A 110 2.76 0.04 11.25
CA PHE A 110 2.90 -1.29 10.68
C PHE A 110 1.59 -2.09 10.75
N PRO A 111 1.03 -2.53 9.61
CA PRO A 111 -0.10 -3.44 9.66
C PRO A 111 0.34 -4.83 10.16
N SER A 112 -0.47 -5.43 11.03
CA SER A 112 -0.25 -6.77 11.57
C SER A 112 -0.65 -7.88 10.60
N GLU A 113 -1.56 -7.60 9.67
CA GLU A 113 -2.04 -8.57 8.67
C GLU A 113 -2.28 -7.90 7.30
N LEU A 114 -1.74 -8.53 6.26
CA LEU A 114 -2.12 -8.29 4.87
C LEU A 114 -3.26 -9.25 4.49
N LEU A 115 -4.46 -8.71 4.35
CA LEU A 115 -5.63 -9.41 3.89
C LEU A 115 -5.52 -9.63 2.37
N LEU A 116 -5.53 -10.91 1.96
CA LEU A 116 -5.45 -11.30 0.55
C LEU A 116 -6.76 -11.07 -0.21
N THR A 117 -7.85 -10.85 0.53
CA THR A 117 -9.12 -10.41 -0.03
C THR A 117 -9.18 -8.88 0.04
N ARG A 118 -9.60 -8.31 -1.08
CA ARG A 118 -9.84 -6.88 -1.19
C ARG A 118 -10.93 -6.45 -0.19
N ARG A 119 -10.72 -5.32 0.49
CA ARG A 119 -11.77 -4.66 1.27
C ARG A 119 -12.83 -4.01 0.37
N GLU A 120 -14.09 -4.21 0.70
CA GLU A 120 -15.23 -3.57 0.04
C GLU A 120 -15.73 -2.36 0.84
N TYR A 121 -15.88 -1.23 0.14
CA TYR A 121 -16.34 0.03 0.70
C TYR A 121 -17.78 0.28 0.27
N VAL A 122 -18.67 0.53 1.23
CA VAL A 122 -20.07 0.84 0.98
C VAL A 122 -20.27 2.31 1.25
N ARG A 123 -20.72 3.06 0.23
CA ARG A 123 -21.04 4.49 0.40
C ARG A 123 -22.25 4.66 1.30
N LYS A 124 -22.19 5.65 2.18
CA LYS A 124 -23.34 6.11 2.95
C LYS A 124 -24.42 6.61 1.98
N PRO A 125 -25.69 6.17 2.12
CA PRO A 125 -26.78 6.73 1.34
C PRO A 125 -26.86 8.24 1.56
N VAL A 126 -26.86 9.02 0.48
CA VAL A 126 -27.09 10.46 0.56
C VAL A 126 -28.56 10.65 0.94
N VAL A 127 -28.83 11.12 2.16
CA VAL A 127 -30.17 11.59 2.52
C VAL A 127 -30.45 12.84 1.69
N PRO A 128 -31.51 12.89 0.87
CA PRO A 128 -31.80 14.06 0.06
C PRO A 128 -31.99 15.30 0.94
N ALA A 129 -31.12 16.29 0.78
CA ALA A 129 -31.33 17.62 1.35
C ALA A 129 -32.39 18.34 0.51
N GLY A 130 -33.67 18.24 0.92
CA GLY A 130 -34.75 18.88 0.16
C GLY A 130 -36.17 18.49 0.57
N ALA A 131 -36.54 18.75 1.82
CA ALA A 131 -37.91 19.11 2.18
C ALA A 131 -37.84 20.08 3.37
N ALA A 132 -37.72 21.36 3.07
CA ALA A 132 -37.79 22.40 4.09
C ALA A 132 -39.25 22.59 4.52
N ASP A 133 -39.42 22.57 5.85
CA ASP A 133 -40.31 23.39 6.66
C ASP A 133 -41.84 23.18 6.57
N VAL A 134 -42.38 22.46 7.58
CA VAL A 134 -43.65 22.84 8.21
C VAL A 134 -43.50 22.68 9.73
N LEU A 135 -43.46 23.82 10.43
CA LEU A 135 -43.72 23.99 11.86
C LEU A 135 -44.87 23.11 12.40
N ARG A 136 -44.60 22.28 13.43
CA ARG A 136 -45.28 22.39 14.75
C ARG A 136 -44.85 21.33 15.78
N ASP A 137 -44.63 21.85 16.99
CA ASP A 137 -44.77 21.28 18.34
C ASP A 137 -44.01 20.00 18.74
N GLU A 138 -43.04 20.19 19.64
CA GLU A 138 -42.77 19.26 20.75
C GLU A 138 -44.06 19.06 21.57
N PRO A 139 -44.35 17.85 22.11
CA PRO A 139 -43.49 17.32 23.16
C PRO A 139 -43.37 15.79 23.31
N VAL A 140 -42.46 15.44 24.22
CA VAL A 140 -42.31 14.19 24.99
C VAL A 140 -41.40 13.12 24.38
N ARG A 141 -40.18 13.13 24.94
CA ARG A 141 -39.24 12.01 24.99
C ARG A 141 -39.94 10.71 25.36
N VAL A 142 -39.85 9.73 24.48
CA VAL A 142 -39.77 8.31 24.87
C VAL A 142 -38.53 7.75 24.20
N ALA A 143 -37.56 7.39 25.04
CA ALA A 143 -36.39 6.66 24.63
C ALA A 143 -36.81 5.26 24.18
N THR A 144 -36.74 5.03 22.87
CA THR A 144 -36.55 3.68 22.32
C THR A 144 -35.22 3.70 21.60
N ASP A 145 -34.21 3.36 22.39
CA ASP A 145 -32.88 3.01 21.96
C ASP A 145 -32.98 1.74 21.10
N THR A 146 -33.06 1.93 19.79
CA THR A 146 -32.63 0.92 18.83
C THR A 146 -31.60 1.56 17.91
N GLY A 147 -30.57 2.14 18.53
CA GLY A 147 -29.26 2.19 17.89
C GLY A 147 -28.86 0.75 17.61
N LYS A 148 -29.18 0.23 16.42
CA LYS A 148 -28.31 -0.76 15.81
C LYS A 148 -26.97 -0.07 15.71
N GLU A 149 -26.11 -0.32 16.71
CA GLU A 149 -24.67 -0.22 16.55
C GLU A 149 -24.40 -0.81 15.17
N SER A 150 -24.00 0.06 14.24
CA SER A 150 -23.37 -0.40 13.01
C SER A 150 -22.25 -1.27 13.50
N ALA A 151 -22.42 -2.59 13.36
CA ALA A 151 -21.46 -3.57 13.80
C ALA A 151 -20.09 -3.02 13.45
N SER A 152 -19.37 -2.59 14.47
CA SER A 152 -18.01 -2.09 14.34
C SER A 152 -17.29 -3.22 13.66
N ARG A 153 -17.06 -3.07 12.34
CA ARG A 153 -16.41 -4.08 11.52
C ARG A 153 -15.12 -4.42 12.26
N GLU A 154 -15.05 -5.62 12.83
CA GLU A 154 -13.93 -6.14 13.63
C GLU A 154 -12.65 -6.37 12.78
N SER A 155 -12.39 -5.53 11.78
CA SER A 155 -11.02 -5.31 11.35
C SER A 155 -10.42 -4.33 12.35
N ALA A 156 -9.66 -4.85 13.31
CA ALA A 156 -8.78 -4.01 14.10
C ALA A 156 -8.02 -3.04 13.16
N PRO A 157 -7.77 -1.78 13.58
CA PRO A 157 -7.18 -0.73 12.75
C PRO A 157 -5.73 -1.01 12.31
N ASP A 158 -5.22 -2.22 12.58
CA ASP A 158 -3.90 -2.71 12.25
C ASP A 158 -3.88 -3.65 11.03
N LYS A 159 -5.02 -3.93 10.36
CA LYS A 159 -5.04 -4.77 9.15
C LYS A 159 -5.14 -3.94 7.88
N THR A 160 -4.62 -4.46 6.78
CA THR A 160 -4.74 -3.82 5.46
C THR A 160 -4.97 -4.84 4.36
N SER A 161 -5.76 -4.48 3.34
CA SER A 161 -5.81 -5.24 2.07
C SER A 161 -4.93 -4.63 0.98
N VAL A 162 -4.22 -3.54 1.28
CA VAL A 162 -3.46 -2.77 0.30
C VAL A 162 -1.98 -3.11 0.42
N PHE A 163 -1.46 -3.88 -0.54
CA PHE A 163 -0.07 -4.39 -0.53
C PHE A 163 1.00 -3.30 -0.41
N ALA A 164 0.74 -2.10 -0.92
CA ALA A 164 1.66 -0.98 -0.78
C ALA A 164 1.97 -0.67 0.69
N HIS A 165 1.01 -0.81 1.60
CA HIS A 165 1.18 -0.44 3.01
C HIS A 165 2.31 -1.22 3.72
N PRO A 166 2.32 -2.57 3.76
CA PRO A 166 3.43 -3.31 4.36
C PRO A 166 4.76 -3.09 3.60
N VAL A 167 4.72 -2.86 2.28
CA VAL A 167 5.93 -2.54 1.50
C VAL A 167 6.52 -1.20 1.95
N GLU A 168 5.70 -0.17 2.16
CA GLU A 168 6.14 1.13 2.67
C GLU A 168 6.76 1.04 4.07
N CYS A 169 6.13 0.26 4.95
CA CYS A 169 6.64 -0.01 6.28
C CYS A 169 8.04 -0.65 6.23
N PHE A 170 8.22 -1.62 5.33
CA PHE A 170 9.51 -2.28 5.12
C PHE A 170 10.57 -1.33 4.55
N VAL A 171 10.24 -0.60 3.48
CA VAL A 171 11.18 0.29 2.79
C VAL A 171 11.61 1.46 3.67
N SER A 172 10.65 2.15 4.28
CA SER A 172 10.92 3.34 5.11
C SER A 172 11.74 3.03 6.36
N ASN A 173 11.72 1.77 6.82
CA ASN A 173 12.41 1.32 8.02
C ASN A 173 13.52 0.31 7.74
N PHE A 174 13.96 0.15 6.49
CA PHE A 174 14.95 -0.86 6.12
C PHE A 174 16.27 -0.74 6.89
N ALA A 175 16.68 0.49 7.22
CA ALA A 175 17.87 0.75 8.04
C ALA A 175 17.71 0.27 9.50
N ASP A 176 16.48 0.25 10.03
CA ASP A 176 16.19 -0.19 11.40
C ASP A 176 15.78 -1.67 11.42
N LYS A 177 16.80 -2.53 11.27
CA LYS A 177 16.62 -3.98 11.24
C LYS A 177 16.02 -4.53 12.55
N GLU A 178 16.25 -3.88 13.68
CA GLU A 178 15.73 -4.33 14.96
C GLU A 178 14.23 -4.05 15.09
N LEU A 179 13.76 -2.90 14.59
CA LEU A 179 12.33 -2.63 14.46
C LEU A 179 11.65 -3.68 13.56
N LEU A 180 12.19 -3.91 12.36
CA LEU A 180 11.61 -4.88 11.41
C LEU A 180 11.58 -6.33 11.91
N LYS A 181 12.48 -6.70 12.84
CA LYS A 181 12.47 -8.02 13.51
C LYS A 181 11.41 -8.12 14.60
N ARG A 182 11.03 -7.00 15.22
CA ARG A 182 10.04 -6.96 16.31
C ARG A 182 8.61 -6.84 15.79
N MET A 183 8.42 -6.23 14.63
CA MET A 183 7.09 -6.05 14.03
C MET A 183 6.64 -7.35 13.34
N PRO A 184 5.51 -7.97 13.75
CA PRO A 184 4.96 -9.14 13.09
C PRO A 184 4.15 -8.75 11.85
N LEU A 185 4.15 -9.63 10.84
CA LEU A 185 3.26 -9.56 9.69
C LEU A 185 2.65 -10.94 9.43
N LYS A 186 1.32 -10.99 9.32
CA LYS A 186 0.58 -12.14 8.86
C LYS A 186 0.15 -11.96 7.40
N VAL A 187 0.33 -13.00 6.59
CA VAL A 187 -0.16 -13.06 5.21
C VAL A 187 -0.69 -14.47 4.94
N GLY A 188 -2.00 -14.60 4.69
CA GLY A 188 -2.66 -15.90 4.63
C GLY A 188 -2.48 -16.67 5.95
N GLU A 189 -1.98 -17.91 5.90
CA GLU A 189 -1.72 -18.73 7.08
C GLU A 189 -0.33 -18.52 7.70
N HIS A 190 0.51 -17.68 7.09
CA HIS A 190 1.90 -17.50 7.49
C HIS A 190 2.04 -16.23 8.33
N THR A 191 2.71 -16.33 9.48
CA THR A 191 3.09 -15.19 10.33
C THR A 191 4.59 -15.19 10.53
N ALA A 192 5.24 -14.08 10.26
CA ALA A 192 6.67 -13.88 10.54
C ALA A 192 6.98 -12.39 10.74
N PRO A 193 8.12 -12.05 11.36
CA PRO A 193 8.58 -10.66 11.38
C PRO A 193 8.72 -10.06 9.98
N TYR A 194 8.49 -8.75 9.84
CA TYR A 194 8.68 -8.00 8.59
C TYR A 194 10.04 -8.30 7.94
N SER A 195 11.12 -8.30 8.73
CA SER A 195 12.48 -8.57 8.24
C SER A 195 12.66 -9.93 7.57
N SER A 196 11.86 -10.94 7.97
CA SER A 196 11.90 -12.28 7.41
C SER A 196 10.86 -12.52 6.32
N PHE A 197 9.74 -11.78 6.36
CA PHE A 197 8.68 -11.89 5.36
C PHE A 197 9.10 -11.30 4.01
N PHE A 198 9.94 -10.27 4.03
CA PHE A 198 10.50 -9.63 2.83
C PHE A 198 11.85 -10.26 2.45
N LYS A 199 11.85 -11.08 1.39
CA LYS A 199 13.00 -11.87 0.97
C LYS A 199 13.61 -11.33 -0.33
N LYS A 200 14.91 -11.04 -0.33
CA LYS A 200 15.63 -10.71 -1.58
C LYS A 200 15.52 -11.86 -2.58
N ILE A 201 15.33 -11.55 -3.86
CA ILE A 201 15.21 -12.54 -4.94
C ILE A 201 16.43 -13.47 -5.04
N GLU A 202 17.64 -13.01 -4.72
CA GLU A 202 18.84 -13.87 -4.71
C GLU A 202 18.74 -15.07 -3.73
N TYR A 203 17.85 -14.98 -2.75
CA TYR A 203 17.58 -16.00 -1.73
C TYR A 203 16.20 -16.64 -1.87
N LEU A 204 15.57 -16.59 -3.05
CA LEU A 204 14.21 -17.11 -3.27
C LEU A 204 14.06 -18.62 -3.00
N THR A 205 15.17 -19.36 -2.94
CA THR A 205 15.15 -20.81 -2.68
C THR A 205 15.10 -21.17 -1.20
N ASP A 206 15.32 -20.19 -0.30
CA ASP A 206 15.41 -20.46 1.14
C ASP A 206 14.05 -20.80 1.73
N ASN A 207 13.00 -20.09 1.32
CA ASN A 207 11.63 -20.22 1.82
C ASN A 207 10.63 -19.83 0.72
N LYS A 208 9.47 -20.48 0.72
CA LYS A 208 8.35 -20.17 -0.19
C LYS A 208 7.27 -19.35 0.51
N GLY A 209 6.40 -18.69 -0.27
CA GLY A 209 5.24 -17.96 0.27
C GLY A 209 5.61 -16.64 0.96
N LEU A 210 6.75 -16.05 0.59
CA LEU A 210 7.21 -14.77 1.11
C LEU A 210 6.94 -13.63 0.12
N ILE A 211 7.15 -12.39 0.58
CA ILE A 211 7.18 -11.23 -0.29
C ILE A 211 8.58 -11.15 -0.89
N TYR A 212 8.71 -11.41 -2.19
CA TYR A 212 9.99 -11.34 -2.88
C TYR A 212 10.26 -9.92 -3.38
N TRP A 213 11.52 -9.51 -3.31
CA TRP A 213 11.91 -8.19 -3.80
C TRP A 213 13.32 -8.15 -4.36
N GLY A 214 13.58 -7.20 -5.25
CA GLY A 214 14.92 -6.97 -5.79
C GLY A 214 14.99 -5.77 -6.71
N ARG A 215 16.23 -5.33 -6.96
CA ARG A 215 16.51 -4.22 -7.86
C ARG A 215 16.22 -4.62 -9.31
N ILE A 216 15.51 -3.75 -10.01
CA ILE A 216 15.14 -3.92 -11.41
C ILE A 216 16.35 -3.58 -12.27
N LYS A 217 16.78 -4.52 -13.10
CA LYS A 217 17.82 -4.30 -14.11
C LYS A 217 17.26 -3.64 -15.36
N LYS A 218 16.09 -4.11 -15.81
CA LYS A 218 15.35 -3.57 -16.94
C LYS A 218 13.92 -4.09 -16.95
N ILE A 219 13.06 -3.32 -17.61
CA ILE A 219 11.70 -3.72 -17.93
C ILE A 219 11.62 -3.83 -19.46
N GLU A 220 11.40 -5.03 -19.98
CA GLU A 220 11.07 -5.23 -21.39
C GLU A 220 9.55 -5.03 -21.59
N ASP A 221 9.19 -3.97 -22.30
CA ASP A 221 7.83 -3.76 -22.82
C ASP A 221 7.66 -4.52 -24.13
N PHE A 222 6.77 -5.50 -24.13
CA PHE A 222 6.28 -6.12 -25.36
C PHE A 222 5.07 -5.32 -25.81
N HIS A 223 5.09 -4.81 -27.06
CA HIS A 223 4.08 -3.96 -27.71
C HIS A 223 2.60 -4.44 -27.64
N SER A 224 2.33 -5.57 -26.99
CA SER A 224 1.04 -6.11 -26.61
C SER A 224 0.58 -5.72 -25.19
N ALA A 225 1.21 -4.74 -24.52
CA ALA A 225 0.97 -4.43 -23.10
C ALA A 225 1.23 -5.64 -22.18
N SER A 226 2.32 -6.36 -22.47
CA SER A 226 2.89 -7.37 -21.57
C SER A 226 4.31 -6.93 -21.21
N PHE A 227 4.76 -7.25 -20.00
CA PHE A 227 6.04 -6.77 -19.50
C PHE A 227 6.85 -7.93 -18.92
N ARG A 228 8.17 -7.91 -19.15
CA ARG A 228 9.12 -8.75 -18.39
C ARG A 228 10.06 -7.86 -17.59
N ILE A 229 10.13 -8.10 -16.30
CA ILE A 229 11.03 -7.40 -15.38
C ILE A 229 12.19 -8.35 -15.11
N ASP A 230 13.39 -7.95 -15.53
CA ASP A 230 14.62 -8.67 -15.22
C ASP A 230 15.28 -8.02 -14.01
N PHE A 231 15.76 -8.82 -13.08
CA PHE A 231 16.43 -8.34 -11.87
C PHE A 231 17.95 -8.26 -12.05
N GLU A 232 18.59 -7.40 -11.26
CA GLU A 232 20.06 -7.27 -11.24
C GLU A 232 20.71 -8.49 -10.59
N ASP A 233 20.22 -8.87 -9.41
CA ASP A 233 20.75 -9.99 -8.63
C ASP A 233 20.40 -11.34 -9.26
N LYS A 234 21.26 -12.33 -8.99
CA LYS A 234 21.13 -13.70 -9.49
C LYS A 234 21.02 -14.67 -8.33
N VAL A 235 20.28 -15.75 -8.54
CA VAL A 235 20.19 -16.85 -7.58
C VAL A 235 21.36 -17.79 -7.76
N TRP A 236 22.14 -18.00 -6.71
CA TRP A 236 23.22 -18.99 -6.69
C TRP A 236 22.68 -20.36 -6.32
N PHE A 237 22.28 -21.13 -7.33
CA PHE A 237 21.64 -22.42 -7.17
C PHE A 237 22.56 -23.56 -7.60
N LYS A 238 22.52 -24.69 -6.89
CA LYS A 238 23.21 -25.94 -7.28
C LYS A 238 22.14 -26.96 -7.61
N LYS A 239 22.06 -27.35 -8.88
CA LYS A 239 21.20 -28.46 -9.28
C LYS A 239 21.75 -29.80 -8.80
N PRO A 240 20.91 -30.85 -8.69
CA PRO A 240 21.38 -32.19 -8.32
C PRO A 240 22.54 -32.69 -9.19
N GLU A 241 22.50 -32.41 -10.49
CA GLU A 241 23.52 -32.79 -11.48
C GLU A 241 24.78 -31.90 -11.48
N ASP A 242 24.76 -30.75 -10.79
CA ASP A 242 25.87 -29.82 -10.79
C ASP A 242 26.90 -30.16 -9.72
N SER A 243 28.19 -30.01 -10.04
CA SER A 243 29.27 -30.13 -9.07
C SER A 243 29.36 -28.92 -8.12
N LYS A 244 28.94 -27.73 -8.57
CA LYS A 244 29.02 -26.45 -7.84
C LYS A 244 27.81 -25.55 -8.11
N LYS A 245 27.56 -24.59 -7.20
CA LYS A 245 26.54 -23.54 -7.41
C LYS A 245 26.87 -22.73 -8.66
N LYS A 246 25.84 -22.39 -9.43
CA LYS A 246 25.89 -21.52 -10.62
C LYS A 246 24.90 -20.36 -10.44
N PRO A 247 25.20 -19.18 -10.98
CA PRO A 247 24.30 -18.04 -10.90
C PRO A 247 23.23 -18.11 -12.00
N TYR A 248 21.96 -18.02 -11.61
CA TYR A 248 20.81 -18.01 -12.52
C TYR A 248 20.11 -16.64 -12.48
N PRO A 249 19.78 -16.04 -13.64
CA PRO A 249 18.99 -14.82 -13.69
C PRO A 249 17.58 -15.06 -13.12
N VAL A 250 16.96 -13.98 -12.65
CA VAL A 250 15.57 -13.97 -12.19
C VAL A 250 14.75 -13.00 -13.04
N SER A 251 13.52 -13.39 -13.39
CA SER A 251 12.58 -12.54 -14.10
C SER A 251 11.16 -12.71 -13.60
N VAL A 252 10.37 -11.64 -13.71
CA VAL A 252 8.93 -11.66 -13.48
C VAL A 252 8.24 -11.30 -14.79
N TYR A 253 7.13 -11.98 -15.10
CA TYR A 253 6.33 -11.74 -16.29
C TYR A 253 4.92 -11.29 -15.95
N LEU A 254 4.47 -10.22 -16.61
CA LEU A 254 3.14 -9.62 -16.52
C LEU A 254 2.48 -9.77 -17.89
N ASN A 255 1.41 -10.55 -17.98
CA ASN A 255 0.74 -10.80 -19.25
C ASN A 255 -0.37 -9.76 -19.53
N LYS A 256 -0.65 -9.52 -20.81
CA LYS A 256 -1.70 -8.60 -21.28
C LYS A 256 -3.05 -8.82 -20.62
N LYS A 257 -3.50 -10.09 -20.50
CA LYS A 257 -4.82 -10.41 -19.95
C LYS A 257 -4.93 -9.99 -18.48
N LEU A 258 -3.87 -10.17 -17.69
CA LEU A 258 -3.82 -9.72 -16.30
C LEU A 258 -3.98 -8.20 -16.21
N ILE A 259 -3.24 -7.45 -17.05
CA ILE A 259 -3.22 -5.99 -17.03
C ILE A 259 -4.54 -5.41 -17.54
N ASP A 260 -5.10 -5.98 -18.61
CA ASP A 260 -6.36 -5.51 -19.20
C ASP A 260 -7.56 -5.69 -18.26
N ASN A 261 -7.52 -6.70 -17.38
CA ASN A 261 -8.56 -6.94 -16.39
C ASN A 261 -8.28 -6.28 -15.03
N TYR A 262 -7.17 -5.54 -14.90
CA TYR A 262 -6.83 -4.91 -13.63
C TYR A 262 -7.68 -3.66 -13.39
N ARG A 263 -8.32 -3.57 -12.23
CA ARG A 263 -9.20 -2.43 -11.93
C ARG A 263 -8.46 -1.09 -11.83
N LYS A 264 -7.14 -1.10 -11.60
CA LYS A 264 -6.29 0.11 -11.59
C LYS A 264 -5.42 0.20 -12.84
N ARG A 265 -5.87 -0.35 -13.96
CA ARG A 265 -5.10 -0.50 -15.20
C ARG A 265 -4.42 0.80 -15.64
N LYS A 266 -5.11 1.95 -15.60
CA LYS A 266 -4.54 3.24 -16.01
C LYS A 266 -3.37 3.64 -15.12
N ALA A 267 -3.57 3.62 -13.80
CA ALA A 267 -2.52 3.97 -12.84
C ALA A 267 -1.33 3.01 -12.94
N PHE A 268 -1.59 1.71 -13.08
CA PHE A 268 -0.54 0.70 -13.28
C PHE A 268 0.25 0.92 -14.58
N LEU A 269 -0.44 1.19 -15.70
CA LEU A 269 0.22 1.45 -16.97
C LEU A 269 1.05 2.74 -16.95
N GLU A 270 0.58 3.76 -16.23
CA GLU A 270 1.34 4.98 -15.98
C GLU A 270 2.61 4.70 -15.15
N GLU A 271 2.47 3.95 -14.06
CA GLU A 271 3.58 3.55 -13.18
C GLU A 271 4.64 2.75 -13.94
N ILE A 272 4.24 1.67 -14.63
CA ILE A 272 5.22 0.79 -15.29
C ILE A 272 5.89 1.44 -16.49
N LYS A 273 5.19 2.31 -17.23
CA LYS A 273 5.82 3.09 -18.32
C LYS A 273 6.79 4.12 -17.79
N HIS A 274 6.42 4.83 -16.73
CA HIS A 274 7.35 5.71 -16.03
C HIS A 274 8.58 4.92 -15.53
N ALA A 275 8.40 3.70 -15.04
CA ALA A 275 9.50 2.84 -14.63
C ALA A 275 10.40 2.36 -15.78
N VAL A 276 9.83 2.12 -16.98
CA VAL A 276 10.59 1.78 -18.20
C VAL A 276 11.51 2.93 -18.61
N ASP A 277 11.02 4.16 -18.53
CA ASP A 277 11.74 5.37 -18.98
C ASP A 277 12.60 6.02 -17.87
N SER A 278 12.61 5.44 -16.66
CA SER A 278 13.27 6.02 -15.49
C SER A 278 14.75 5.62 -15.42
N ASP A 279 15.62 6.61 -15.23
CA ASP A 279 17.05 6.41 -14.92
C ASP A 279 17.32 6.10 -13.43
N LYS A 280 16.27 6.13 -12.59
CA LYS A 280 16.39 5.89 -11.14
C LYS A 280 16.53 4.41 -10.80
N ALA A 281 17.13 4.13 -9.64
CA ALA A 281 17.17 2.79 -9.06
C ALA A 281 15.75 2.39 -8.58
N LEU A 282 15.12 1.47 -9.31
CA LEU A 282 13.80 0.96 -8.98
C LEU A 282 13.88 -0.47 -8.45
N PHE A 283 12.97 -0.78 -7.54
CA PHE A 283 12.82 -2.09 -6.92
C PHE A 283 11.42 -2.62 -7.22
N CYS A 284 11.32 -3.92 -7.44
CA CYS A 284 10.05 -4.62 -7.61
C CYS A 284 9.79 -5.47 -6.38
N PHE A 285 8.56 -5.43 -5.86
CA PHE A 285 8.08 -6.28 -4.78
C PHE A 285 6.86 -7.06 -5.25
N PHE A 286 6.79 -8.34 -4.92
CA PHE A 286 5.64 -9.16 -5.31
C PHE A 286 5.39 -10.31 -4.34
N TYR A 287 4.13 -10.75 -4.27
CA TYR A 287 3.67 -11.86 -3.43
C TYR A 287 2.70 -12.78 -4.19
N GLY A 288 2.55 -14.01 -3.71
CA GLY A 288 1.59 -14.99 -4.22
C GLY A 288 2.14 -15.93 -5.31
N VAL A 289 3.36 -15.69 -5.78
CA VAL A 289 4.06 -16.57 -6.73
C VAL A 289 5.51 -16.74 -6.31
N THR A 290 6.01 -17.98 -6.34
CA THR A 290 7.43 -18.26 -6.13
C THR A 290 8.11 -18.46 -7.48
N PRO A 291 9.21 -17.76 -7.79
CA PRO A 291 9.92 -17.97 -9.05
C PRO A 291 10.45 -19.40 -9.16
N GLU A 292 10.25 -20.02 -10.31
CA GLU A 292 10.68 -21.39 -10.58
C GLU A 292 11.69 -21.43 -11.72
N LEU A 293 12.64 -22.36 -11.65
CA LEU A 293 13.64 -22.51 -12.68
C LEU A 293 13.01 -23.06 -13.97
N LYS A 294 13.08 -22.26 -15.05
CA LYS A 294 12.55 -22.61 -16.37
C LYS A 294 13.63 -22.48 -17.43
N GLN A 295 13.51 -23.28 -18.48
CA GLN A 295 14.28 -23.09 -19.71
C GLN A 295 13.52 -22.14 -20.64
N VAL A 296 14.20 -21.10 -21.10
CA VAL A 296 13.66 -20.13 -22.04
C VAL A 296 14.55 -20.06 -23.29
N PRO A 297 13.96 -19.86 -24.48
CA PRO A 297 14.73 -19.72 -25.71
C PRO A 297 15.69 -18.53 -25.65
N GLY A 298 16.93 -18.72 -26.11
CA GLY A 298 17.92 -17.65 -26.16
C GLY A 298 17.58 -16.58 -27.19
N LYS A 299 17.52 -15.31 -26.78
CA LYS A 299 17.23 -14.17 -27.69
C LYS A 299 18.23 -14.04 -28.85
N LYS A 300 19.48 -14.46 -28.64
CA LYS A 300 20.55 -14.46 -29.67
C LYS A 300 20.75 -15.81 -30.36
N ASN A 301 20.30 -16.90 -29.74
CA ASN A 301 20.46 -18.24 -30.29
C ASN A 301 19.35 -19.16 -29.77
N PRO A 302 18.23 -19.31 -30.50
CA PRO A 302 17.08 -20.09 -30.06
C PRO A 302 17.40 -21.56 -29.76
N GLU A 303 18.43 -22.11 -30.41
CA GLU A 303 18.90 -23.49 -30.23
C GLU A 303 19.68 -23.71 -28.92
N LYS A 304 20.06 -22.63 -28.24
CA LYS A 304 20.71 -22.68 -26.91
C LYS A 304 19.78 -22.04 -25.89
N PRO A 305 18.82 -22.81 -25.34
CA PRO A 305 17.99 -22.32 -24.24
C PRO A 305 18.89 -21.95 -23.06
N PHE A 306 18.51 -20.90 -22.35
CA PHE A 306 19.13 -20.55 -21.07
C PHE A 306 18.12 -20.71 -19.95
N GLU A 307 18.65 -20.88 -18.75
CA GLU A 307 17.83 -21.17 -17.58
C GLU A 307 17.66 -19.90 -16.75
N VAL A 308 16.44 -19.66 -16.32
CA VAL A 308 16.03 -18.46 -15.59
C VAL A 308 15.04 -18.86 -14.52
N PHE A 309 15.16 -18.29 -13.32
CA PHE A 309 14.07 -18.33 -12.36
C PHE A 309 12.99 -17.35 -12.82
N ASN A 310 11.82 -17.85 -13.14
CA ASN A 310 10.73 -17.06 -13.67
C ASN A 310 9.48 -17.19 -12.80
N ALA A 311 8.87 -16.06 -12.48
CA ALA A 311 7.54 -15.97 -11.89
C ALA A 311 6.56 -15.32 -12.88
N ASN A 312 5.39 -15.91 -13.05
CA ASN A 312 4.27 -15.28 -13.75
C ASN A 312 3.38 -14.65 -12.68
N ILE A 313 3.20 -13.33 -12.69
CA ILE A 313 2.27 -12.70 -11.75
C ILE A 313 0.84 -13.08 -12.16
N GLU A 314 0.03 -13.40 -11.16
CA GLU A 314 -1.37 -13.76 -11.34
C GLU A 314 -2.32 -12.75 -10.67
N ASN A 315 -1.79 -11.90 -9.78
CA ASN A 315 -2.54 -10.85 -9.10
C ASN A 315 -1.71 -9.57 -8.99
N LEU A 316 -2.13 -8.50 -9.67
CA LEU A 316 -1.45 -7.20 -9.64
C LEU A 316 -1.68 -6.42 -8.33
N ASP A 317 -2.63 -6.83 -7.47
CA ASP A 317 -2.76 -6.21 -6.15
C ASP A 317 -1.62 -6.54 -5.21
N HIS A 318 -0.86 -7.60 -5.50
CA HIS A 318 0.29 -8.03 -4.73
C HIS A 318 1.59 -7.78 -5.50
N PHE A 319 1.63 -6.68 -6.27
CA PHE A 319 2.75 -6.27 -7.09
C PHE A 319 2.94 -4.75 -7.00
N ILE A 320 4.17 -4.29 -6.82
CA ILE A 320 4.51 -2.86 -6.83
C ILE A 320 5.93 -2.63 -7.35
N ILE A 321 6.10 -1.57 -8.14
CA ILE A 321 7.40 -1.03 -8.54
C ILE A 321 7.60 0.28 -7.78
N ARG A 322 8.77 0.47 -7.17
CA ARG A 322 9.01 1.64 -6.36
C ARG A 322 10.47 2.08 -6.38
N GLU A 323 10.68 3.39 -6.31
CA GLU A 323 11.94 3.97 -5.86
C GLU A 323 12.09 3.71 -4.34
N ALA A 324 13.22 3.15 -3.95
CA ALA A 324 13.49 2.80 -2.56
C ALA A 324 14.96 3.09 -2.22
N PRO A 325 15.29 4.38 -2.01
CA PRO A 325 16.65 4.78 -1.68
C PRO A 325 17.06 4.15 -0.34
N GLY A 326 18.22 3.47 -0.32
CA GLY A 326 18.73 2.79 0.88
C GLY A 326 18.49 1.27 0.94
N LEU A 327 17.81 0.67 -0.04
CA LEU A 327 17.72 -0.79 -0.18
C LEU A 327 18.93 -1.46 -0.85
N GLU A 328 19.87 -0.65 -1.35
CA GLU A 328 21.07 -1.10 -2.06
C GLU A 328 21.94 -2.07 -1.24
#